data_AF-A0A521RTF4-F1
#
_entry.id   AF-A0A521RTF4-F1
#
_cell.length_a   1.000
_cell.length_b   1.000
_cell.length_c   1.000
_cell.angle_alpha   90.00
_cell.angle_beta   90.00
_cell.angle_gamma   90.00
#
_symmetry.space_group_name_H-M   'P 1'
#
loop_
_entity.id
_entity.type
_entity.pdbx_description
1 polymer ?
#
loop_
_entity_poly.entity_id
_entity_poly.type
_entity_poly.pdbx_seq_one_letter_code
_entity_poly.pdbx_strand_id
1 'polypeptide(L)'
;IFINQIRMKIGVMFGNPETTTGGNALKFYASVRMDIRRIGSIKKGDEVIGSETRVKVVKNKVAPPFRQAEFDILYGDGISREGEILELGVNHGVLEKSGAWYIYRDDRLGQGKDNAREFLKENPAMAREIELKIREKAGLLAAGPAAAAPEAGDNKVEKLPTRKRG
;
A
#
# COMPACT_ATOMS: atom_id res chain seq x y z
N ILE A 1 8.72 -12.60 -10.05
CA ILE A 1 8.25 -11.29 -10.58
C ILE A 1 9.23 -10.86 -11.66
N PHE A 2 8.78 -10.43 -12.83
CA PHE A 2 9.65 -9.96 -13.91
C PHE A 2 9.45 -8.45 -14.08
N ILE A 3 10.53 -7.68 -14.00
CA ILE A 3 10.54 -6.25 -14.35
C ILE A 3 10.92 -6.16 -15.83
N ASN A 4 10.16 -5.38 -16.58
CA ASN A 4 10.37 -5.22 -18.01
C ASN A 4 10.32 -3.75 -18.40
N GLN A 5 11.08 -3.38 -19.43
CA GLN A 5 11.14 -2.02 -19.95
C GLN A 5 10.26 -1.89 -21.19
N ILE A 6 9.78 -0.67 -21.42
CA ILE A 6 9.07 -0.31 -22.64
C ILE A 6 10.10 -0.01 -23.75
N ARG A 7 9.76 -0.39 -24.98
CA ARG A 7 10.42 -0.04 -26.23
C ARG A 7 9.37 0.42 -27.23
N MET A 8 9.78 1.16 -28.25
CA MET A 8 8.93 1.56 -29.36
C MET A 8 9.09 0.58 -30.52
N LYS A 9 7.98 0.13 -31.10
CA LYS A 9 8.01 -0.67 -32.33
C LYS A 9 8.05 0.26 -33.54
N ILE A 10 9.17 0.30 -34.24
CA ILE A 10 9.35 1.08 -35.47
C ILE A 10 8.38 0.55 -36.55
N GLY A 11 7.70 1.47 -37.26
CA GLY A 11 6.82 1.13 -38.38
C GLY A 11 5.35 0.91 -38.04
N VAL A 12 4.90 1.18 -36.81
CA VAL A 12 3.48 1.16 -36.45
C VAL A 12 2.86 2.54 -36.70
N MET A 13 1.97 2.65 -37.68
CA MET A 13 1.28 3.91 -38.04
C MET A 13 -0.07 4.09 -37.32
N PHE A 14 -0.60 3.05 -36.67
CA PHE A 14 -1.88 3.10 -35.94
C PHE A 14 -1.85 2.23 -34.68
N GLY A 15 -2.46 2.70 -33.59
CA GLY A 15 -2.52 2.00 -32.30
C GLY A 15 -1.40 2.39 -31.32
N ASN A 16 -1.26 1.65 -30.21
CA ASN A 16 -0.22 1.89 -29.21
C ASN A 16 1.15 1.34 -29.72
N PRO A 17 2.17 2.19 -29.93
CA PRO A 17 3.49 1.77 -30.41
C PRO A 17 4.37 1.10 -29.33
N GLU A 18 3.91 1.10 -28.07
CA GLU A 18 4.66 0.55 -26.94
C GLU A 18 4.69 -0.99 -26.96
N THR A 19 5.89 -1.56 -26.82
CA THR A 19 6.09 -3.00 -26.66
C THR A 19 7.08 -3.29 -25.53
N THR A 20 6.98 -4.49 -24.95
CA THR A 20 7.92 -5.00 -23.94
C THR A 20 9.01 -5.82 -24.60
N THR A 21 10.21 -5.88 -24.01
CA THR A 21 11.30 -6.73 -24.51
C THR A 21 11.02 -8.22 -24.22
N GLY A 22 11.76 -9.12 -24.88
CA GLY A 22 11.65 -10.57 -24.64
C GLY A 22 10.52 -11.27 -25.39
N GLY A 23 10.05 -10.70 -26.50
CA GLY A 23 9.02 -11.32 -27.34
C GLY A 23 7.65 -11.39 -26.67
N ASN A 24 6.86 -12.41 -27.02
CA ASN A 24 5.47 -12.52 -26.55
C ASN A 24 5.27 -13.56 -25.43
N ALA A 25 6.23 -14.44 -25.16
CA ALA A 25 6.07 -15.53 -24.19
C ALA A 25 5.62 -15.00 -22.82
N LEU A 26 6.33 -14.01 -22.27
CA LEU A 26 5.99 -13.42 -20.97
C LEU A 26 4.57 -12.86 -20.92
N LYS A 27 4.05 -12.33 -22.04
CA LYS A 27 2.68 -11.81 -22.12
C LYS A 27 1.64 -12.90 -21.91
N PHE A 28 1.89 -14.13 -22.37
CA PHE A 28 0.97 -15.26 -22.25
C PHE A 28 1.11 -15.99 -20.90
N TYR A 29 2.34 -16.23 -20.46
CA TYR A 29 2.62 -16.98 -19.22
C TYR A 29 2.33 -16.19 -17.96
N ALA A 30 2.51 -14.85 -17.94
CA ALA A 30 2.22 -14.06 -16.75
C ALA A 30 0.74 -14.13 -16.36
N SER A 31 0.48 -14.45 -15.08
CA SER A 31 -0.88 -14.46 -14.49
C SER A 31 -1.38 -13.04 -14.22
N VAL A 32 -0.48 -12.15 -13.81
CA VAL A 32 -0.77 -10.72 -13.57
C VAL A 32 0.26 -9.89 -14.32
N ARG A 33 -0.19 -8.83 -15.00
CA ARG A 33 0.67 -7.82 -15.62
C ARG A 33 0.24 -6.45 -15.14
N MET A 34 1.22 -5.66 -14.72
CA MET A 34 1.04 -4.31 -14.21
C MET A 34 1.84 -3.35 -15.09
N ASP A 35 1.21 -2.26 -15.52
CA ASP A 35 1.85 -1.11 -16.15
C ASP A 35 1.99 -0.02 -15.09
N ILE A 36 3.23 0.36 -14.77
CA ILE A 36 3.56 1.36 -13.76
C ILE A 36 4.06 2.63 -14.45
N ARG A 37 3.46 3.77 -14.12
CA ARG A 37 3.83 5.08 -14.68
C ARG A 37 3.87 6.12 -13.58
N ARG A 38 4.91 6.96 -13.62
CA ARG A 38 4.94 8.20 -12.87
C ARG A 38 3.97 9.19 -13.53
N ILE A 39 3.04 9.72 -12.75
CA ILE A 39 2.04 10.70 -13.21
C ILE A 39 2.34 12.12 -12.72
N GLY A 40 3.06 12.25 -11.60
CA GLY A 40 3.30 13.54 -10.96
C GLY A 40 4.59 13.58 -10.15
N SER A 41 4.83 14.72 -9.52
CA SER A 41 5.95 14.94 -8.59
C SER A 41 5.41 15.48 -7.29
N ILE A 42 5.84 14.89 -6.18
CA ILE A 42 5.44 15.32 -4.84
C ILE A 42 6.48 16.34 -4.39
N LYS A 43 6.01 17.54 -4.01
CA LYS A 43 6.86 18.64 -3.59
C LYS A 43 6.58 19.04 -2.15
N LYS A 44 7.63 19.40 -1.41
CA LYS A 44 7.55 20.05 -0.11
C LYS A 44 8.29 21.39 -0.22
N GLY A 45 7.53 22.48 -0.38
CA GLY A 45 8.10 23.77 -0.79
C GLY A 45 8.67 23.67 -2.22
N ASP A 46 9.95 24.00 -2.37
CA ASP A 46 10.65 23.96 -3.66
C ASP A 46 11.31 22.60 -3.97
N GLU A 47 11.39 21.70 -2.98
CA GLU A 47 12.06 20.40 -3.13
C GLU A 47 11.11 19.29 -3.61
N VAL A 48 11.57 18.48 -4.56
CA VAL A 48 10.84 17.28 -5.02
C VAL A 48 11.21 16.10 -4.13
N ILE A 49 10.29 15.72 -3.25
CA ILE A 49 10.49 14.67 -2.25
C ILE A 49 10.01 13.28 -2.72
N GLY A 50 9.31 13.21 -3.86
CA GLY A 50 8.80 11.94 -4.36
C GLY A 50 8.12 12.00 -5.72
N SER A 51 7.56 10.87 -6.11
CA SER A 51 6.85 10.65 -7.36
C SER A 51 5.46 10.08 -7.10
N GLU A 52 4.44 10.78 -7.61
CA GLU A 52 3.09 10.24 -7.67
C GLU A 52 3.02 9.22 -8.81
N THR A 53 2.56 8.01 -8.50
CA THR A 53 2.68 6.83 -9.35
C THR A 53 1.33 6.16 -9.54
N ARG A 54 1.01 5.81 -10.78
CA ARG A 54 -0.17 5.04 -11.16
C ARG A 54 0.25 3.66 -11.65
N VAL A 55 -0.38 2.62 -11.11
CA VAL A 55 -0.24 1.25 -11.57
C VAL A 55 -1.56 0.76 -12.14
N LYS A 56 -1.57 0.35 -13.40
CA LYS A 56 -2.73 -0.26 -14.08
C LYS A 56 -2.53 -1.76 -14.23
N VAL A 57 -3.51 -2.55 -13.81
CA VAL A 57 -3.50 -4.00 -14.00
C VAL A 57 -3.96 -4.32 -15.42
N VAL A 58 -3.02 -4.42 -16.36
CA VAL A 58 -3.30 -4.65 -17.79
C VAL A 58 -3.64 -6.11 -18.12
N LYS A 59 -3.32 -7.05 -17.23
CA LYS A 59 -3.75 -8.46 -17.33
C LYS A 59 -3.93 -9.01 -15.93
N ASN A 60 -5.03 -9.73 -15.68
CA ASN A 60 -5.28 -10.44 -14.44
C ASN A 60 -6.01 -11.75 -14.73
N LYS A 61 -5.45 -12.89 -14.31
CA LYS A 61 -6.06 -14.22 -14.44
C LYS A 61 -6.85 -14.68 -13.20
N VAL A 62 -6.78 -13.92 -12.09
CA VAL A 62 -7.31 -14.34 -10.78
C VAL A 62 -8.46 -13.47 -10.32
N ALA A 63 -8.53 -12.22 -10.78
CA ALA A 63 -9.58 -11.26 -10.44
C ALA A 63 -9.85 -10.32 -11.64
N PRO A 64 -10.86 -9.44 -11.58
CA PRO A 64 -11.17 -8.52 -12.68
C PRO A 64 -9.94 -7.68 -13.11
N PRO A 65 -9.60 -7.63 -14.40
CA PRO A 65 -8.50 -6.81 -14.92
C PRO A 65 -8.90 -5.33 -15.04
N PHE A 66 -7.94 -4.50 -15.46
CA PHE A 66 -8.07 -3.08 -15.78
C PHE A 66 -8.37 -2.12 -14.63
N ARG A 67 -8.31 -2.61 -13.38
CA ARG A 67 -8.25 -1.74 -12.21
C ARG A 67 -6.92 -0.96 -12.17
N GLN A 68 -6.97 0.21 -11.56
CA GLN A 68 -5.79 1.05 -11.33
C GLN A 68 -5.65 1.35 -9.85
N ALA A 69 -4.41 1.52 -9.41
CA ALA A 69 -4.05 2.01 -8.08
C ALA A 69 -3.15 3.24 -8.27
N GLU A 70 -3.37 4.25 -7.45
CA GLU A 70 -2.59 5.48 -7.40
C GLU A 70 -1.99 5.60 -6.01
N PHE A 71 -0.69 5.88 -5.95
CA PHE A 71 0.03 5.97 -4.70
C PHE A 71 1.30 6.81 -4.84
N ASP A 72 1.77 7.24 -3.68
CA ASP A 72 2.93 8.10 -3.54
C ASP A 72 4.18 7.27 -3.24
N ILE A 73 5.23 7.47 -4.04
CA ILE A 73 6.57 6.93 -3.79
C ILE A 73 7.45 8.07 -3.29
N LEU A 74 7.82 8.04 -2.02
CA LEU A 74 8.76 8.98 -1.40
C LEU A 74 10.19 8.48 -1.62
N TYR A 75 11.11 9.39 -1.96
CA TYR A 75 12.52 9.01 -2.13
C TYR A 75 13.15 8.69 -0.78
N GLY A 76 13.86 7.57 -0.67
CA GLY A 76 14.46 7.07 0.58
C GLY A 76 13.52 6.19 1.43
N ASP A 77 12.22 6.47 1.41
CA ASP A 77 11.21 5.75 2.22
C ASP A 77 10.46 4.65 1.44
N GLY A 78 10.32 4.81 0.11
CA GLY A 78 9.54 3.90 -0.73
C GLY A 78 8.06 4.28 -0.78
N ILE A 79 7.19 3.27 -0.91
CA ILE A 79 5.73 3.47 -1.02
C ILE A 79 5.18 3.96 0.32
N SER A 80 4.47 5.08 0.31
CA SER A 80 3.89 5.66 1.53
C SER A 80 2.58 4.97 1.92
N ARG A 81 2.67 3.91 2.72
CA ARG A 81 1.51 3.15 3.23
C ARG A 81 0.53 4.04 4.01
N GLU A 82 1.05 4.93 4.86
CA GLU A 82 0.20 5.80 5.68
C GLU A 82 -0.53 6.83 4.81
N GLY A 83 0.10 7.31 3.74
CA GLY A 83 -0.55 8.17 2.75
C GLY A 83 -1.71 7.47 2.05
N GLU A 84 -1.52 6.20 1.66
CA GLU A 84 -2.59 5.38 1.07
C GLU A 84 -3.74 5.12 2.06
N ILE A 85 -3.43 4.84 3.33
CA ILE A 85 -4.44 4.64 4.38
C ILE A 85 -5.33 5.88 4.52
N LEU A 86 -4.76 7.09 4.48
CA LEU A 86 -5.53 8.33 4.56
C LEU A 86 -6.47 8.49 3.36
N GLU A 87 -5.95 8.27 2.17
CA GLU A 87 -6.70 8.47 0.93
C GLU A 87 -7.81 7.44 0.74
N LEU A 88 -7.49 6.16 0.95
CA LEU A 88 -8.47 5.08 0.97
C LEU A 88 -9.46 5.24 2.12
N GLY A 89 -9.00 5.71 3.27
CA GLY A 89 -9.85 5.98 4.43
C GLY A 89 -10.91 7.01 4.14
N VAL A 90 -10.57 8.11 3.46
CA VAL A 90 -11.54 9.10 3.01
C VAL A 90 -12.46 8.53 1.92
N ASN A 91 -11.88 7.85 0.92
CA ASN A 91 -12.66 7.28 -0.19
C ASN A 91 -13.69 6.24 0.26
N HIS A 92 -13.39 5.45 1.30
CA HIS A 92 -14.30 4.45 1.88
C HIS A 92 -15.13 5.00 3.06
N GLY A 93 -15.02 6.31 3.37
CA GLY A 93 -15.75 6.96 4.47
C GLY A 93 -15.42 6.35 5.84
N VAL A 94 -14.19 5.87 6.04
CA VAL A 94 -13.65 5.49 7.36
C VAL A 94 -13.06 6.72 8.05
N LEU A 95 -12.49 7.62 7.27
CA LEU A 95 -11.98 8.92 7.71
C LEU A 95 -12.89 10.02 7.19
N GLU A 96 -13.07 11.05 8.01
CA GLU A 96 -13.77 12.26 7.62
C GLU A 96 -12.78 13.36 7.28
N LYS A 97 -13.07 14.13 6.23
CA LYS A 97 -12.26 15.26 5.81
C LYS A 97 -13.05 16.56 6.00
N SER A 98 -12.72 17.32 7.04
CA SER A 98 -13.30 18.65 7.30
C SER A 98 -12.35 19.73 6.78
N GLY A 99 -12.56 20.15 5.54
CA GLY A 99 -11.66 21.06 4.84
C GLY A 99 -10.26 20.45 4.66
N ALA A 100 -9.26 20.99 5.38
CA ALA A 100 -7.89 20.49 5.38
C ALA A 100 -7.62 19.45 6.50
N TRP A 101 -8.56 19.22 7.41
CA TRP A 101 -8.36 18.32 8.55
C TRP A 101 -8.81 16.89 8.25
N TYR A 102 -8.00 15.92 8.65
CA TYR A 102 -8.36 14.51 8.69
C TYR A 102 -8.83 14.14 10.10
N ILE A 103 -10.01 13.53 10.19
CA ILE A 103 -10.67 13.18 11.44
C ILE A 103 -11.01 11.69 11.44
N TYR A 104 -10.77 11.02 12.56
CA TYR A 104 -11.13 9.63 12.79
C TYR A 104 -11.83 9.49 14.15
N ARG A 105 -13.12 9.13 14.15
CA ARG A 105 -13.91 8.91 15.40
C ARG A 105 -13.67 10.01 16.45
N ASP A 106 -13.79 11.26 16.05
CA ASP A 106 -13.57 12.46 16.89
C ASP A 106 -12.11 12.89 17.12
N ASP A 107 -11.12 12.05 16.83
CA ASP A 107 -9.70 12.42 16.90
C ASP A 107 -9.23 13.14 15.63
N ARG A 108 -8.53 14.26 15.82
CA ARG A 108 -7.92 15.02 14.72
C ARG A 108 -6.53 14.46 14.42
N LEU A 109 -6.41 13.76 13.29
CA LEU A 109 -5.15 13.16 12.82
C LEU A 109 -4.13 14.21 12.36
N GLY A 110 -4.61 15.35 11.85
CA GLY A 110 -3.74 16.45 11.43
C GLY A 110 -4.35 17.32 10.33
N GLN A 111 -3.73 18.50 10.14
CA GLN A 111 -4.07 19.41 9.06
C GLN A 111 -3.19 19.10 7.84
N GLY A 112 -3.80 18.72 6.73
CA GLY A 112 -3.11 18.36 5.49
C GLY A 112 -2.63 16.90 5.48
N LYS A 113 -2.32 16.40 4.28
CA LYS A 113 -1.93 15.00 4.05
C LYS A 113 -0.59 14.66 4.73
N ASP A 114 0.38 15.58 4.69
CA ASP A 114 1.72 15.34 5.26
C ASP A 114 1.70 15.18 6.79
N ASN A 115 1.03 16.09 7.51
CA ASN A 115 0.95 16.03 8.96
C ASN A 115 0.15 14.81 9.44
N ALA A 116 -0.97 14.50 8.78
CA ALA A 116 -1.75 13.30 9.08
C ALA A 116 -0.95 12.01 8.81
N ARG A 117 -0.07 12.01 7.80
CA ARG A 117 0.82 10.89 7.50
C ARG A 117 1.85 10.70 8.62
N GLU A 118 2.50 11.77 9.06
CA GLU A 118 3.45 11.74 10.17
C GLU A 118 2.79 11.24 11.46
N PHE A 119 1.58 11.71 11.76
CA PHE A 119 0.80 11.24 12.91
C PHE A 119 0.52 9.73 12.86
N LEU A 120 0.13 9.19 11.69
CA LEU A 120 -0.08 7.75 11.53
C LEU A 120 1.22 6.93 11.58
N LYS A 121 2.35 7.50 11.13
CA LYS A 121 3.67 6.87 11.29
C LYS A 121 4.05 6.73 12.77
N GLU A 122 3.76 7.74 13.59
CA GLU A 122 4.00 7.72 15.04
C GLU A 122 3.02 6.81 15.79
N ASN A 123 1.81 6.59 15.24
CA ASN A 123 0.74 5.80 15.85
C ASN A 123 0.38 4.55 15.02
N PRO A 124 1.28 3.55 14.93
CA PRO A 124 1.08 2.38 14.06
C PRO A 124 -0.12 1.50 14.47
N ALA A 125 -0.51 1.52 15.75
CA ALA A 125 -1.70 0.80 16.22
C ALA A 125 -2.98 1.37 15.60
N MET A 126 -3.11 2.70 15.55
CA MET A 126 -4.24 3.39 14.93
C MET A 126 -4.24 3.19 13.41
N ALA A 127 -3.07 3.29 12.76
CA ALA A 127 -2.95 3.05 11.32
C ALA A 127 -3.45 1.65 10.92
N ARG A 128 -3.09 0.61 11.69
CA ARG A 128 -3.56 -0.76 11.47
C ARG A 128 -5.07 -0.90 11.65
N GLU A 129 -5.63 -0.23 12.67
CA GLU A 129 -7.07 -0.27 12.90
C GLU A 129 -7.84 0.34 11.72
N ILE A 130 -7.41 1.51 11.25
CA ILE A 130 -8.01 2.19 10.10
C ILE A 130 -7.88 1.31 8.85
N GLU A 131 -6.71 0.72 8.61
CA GLU A 131 -6.48 -0.18 7.48
C GLU A 131 -7.40 -1.40 7.49
N LEU A 132 -7.59 -2.04 8.65
CA LEU A 132 -8.49 -3.19 8.77
C LEU A 132 -9.92 -2.82 8.37
N LYS A 133 -10.43 -1.70 8.88
CA LYS A 133 -11.76 -1.21 8.51
C LYS A 133 -11.90 -0.86 7.03
N ILE A 134 -10.86 -0.29 6.43
CA ILE A 134 -10.83 -0.03 4.99
C ILE A 134 -10.95 -1.35 4.22
N ARG A 135 -10.20 -2.38 4.61
CA ARG A 135 -10.27 -3.71 3.98
C ARG A 135 -11.63 -4.38 4.18
N GLU A 136 -12.27 -4.20 5.33
CA GLU A 136 -13.64 -4.67 5.60
C GLU A 136 -14.63 -4.01 4.64
N LYS A 137 -14.63 -2.67 4.58
CA LYS A 137 -15.49 -1.91 3.67
C LYS A 137 -15.22 -2.17 2.19
N ALA A 138 -13.97 -2.46 1.83
CA ALA A 138 -13.58 -2.85 0.48
C ALA A 138 -14.00 -4.28 0.12
N GLY A 139 -14.59 -5.04 1.04
CA GLY A 139 -15.03 -6.42 0.84
C GLY A 139 -13.87 -7.43 0.74
N LEU A 140 -12.66 -7.04 1.15
CA LEU A 140 -11.47 -7.88 1.09
C LEU A 140 -11.34 -8.82 2.30
N LEU A 141 -12.11 -8.59 3.37
CA LEU A 141 -12.11 -9.41 4.58
C LEU A 141 -13.24 -10.47 4.64
N ALA A 142 -13.83 -10.82 3.49
CA ALA A 142 -14.74 -11.96 3.38
C ALA A 142 -14.06 -13.19 2.72
N ALA A 143 -13.01 -13.72 3.37
CA ALA A 143 -12.53 -15.12 3.32
C ALA A 143 -11.27 -15.24 4.22
N GLY A 144 -11.42 -15.86 5.42
CA GLY A 144 -10.48 -15.81 6.56
C GLY A 144 -9.21 -16.68 6.50
N PRO A 145 -8.65 -17.17 7.63
CA PRO A 145 -8.82 -16.78 9.03
C PRO A 145 -7.66 -15.91 9.55
N ALA A 146 -7.83 -15.39 10.77
CA ALA A 146 -6.82 -14.69 11.55
C ALA A 146 -5.45 -15.40 11.51
N ALA A 147 -4.40 -14.66 11.16
CA ALA A 147 -3.03 -15.10 11.33
C ALA A 147 -2.20 -14.00 12.02
N ALA A 148 -1.80 -14.35 13.25
CA ALA A 148 -0.70 -13.82 14.04
C ALA A 148 -0.86 -12.43 14.68
N ALA A 149 -1.63 -12.38 15.76
CA ALA A 149 -1.16 -11.65 16.94
C ALA A 149 0.03 -12.43 17.53
N PRO A 150 1.16 -11.80 17.89
CA PRO A 150 2.22 -12.48 18.60
C PRO A 150 1.74 -12.74 20.03
N GLU A 151 1.62 -14.01 20.41
CA GLU A 151 1.36 -14.39 21.79
C GLU A 151 2.54 -13.93 22.66
N ALA A 152 2.23 -13.09 23.65
CA ALA A 152 3.14 -12.78 24.74
C ALA A 152 3.34 -14.04 25.58
N GLY A 153 4.49 -14.68 25.45
CA GLY A 153 4.92 -15.81 26.28
C GLY A 153 5.12 -15.36 27.72
N ASP A 154 4.15 -15.70 28.56
CA ASP A 154 4.19 -15.64 30.01
C ASP A 154 5.22 -16.67 30.51
N ASN A 155 6.47 -16.26 30.74
CA ASN A 155 7.51 -17.14 31.25
C ASN A 155 7.47 -17.16 32.78
N LYS A 156 6.52 -17.91 33.35
CA LYS A 156 6.61 -18.41 34.72
C LYS A 156 7.07 -19.86 34.69
N VAL A 157 8.35 -20.10 35.00
CA VAL A 157 8.83 -21.44 35.37
C VAL A 157 9.63 -21.36 36.68
N GLU A 158 8.91 -21.77 37.72
CA GLU A 158 9.32 -22.59 38.87
C GLU A 158 10.74 -22.48 39.46
N LYS A 159 10.76 -22.12 40.76
CA LYS A 159 11.88 -22.32 41.68
C LYS A 159 12.25 -23.80 41.78
N LEU A 160 13.52 -24.14 41.50
CA LEU A 160 14.07 -25.46 41.80
C LEU A 160 14.07 -25.75 43.32
N PRO A 161 13.76 -27.00 43.75
CA PRO A 161 13.85 -27.39 45.15
C PRO A 161 15.33 -27.54 45.60
N THR A 162 15.66 -26.92 46.73
CA THR A 162 16.97 -27.03 47.38
C THR A 162 17.20 -28.44 47.91
N ARG A 163 18.24 -29.11 47.40
CA ARG A 163 18.72 -30.39 47.93
C ARG A 163 19.43 -30.14 49.27
N LYS A 164 18.77 -30.46 50.38
CA LYS A 164 19.44 -30.68 51.69
C LYS A 164 20.50 -31.77 51.50
N ARG A 165 21.76 -31.47 51.77
CA ARG A 165 22.77 -32.48 52.15
C ARG A 165 23.01 -32.32 53.66
N GLY A 166 22.83 -33.41 54.39
CA GLY A 166 23.47 -33.62 55.68
C GLY A 166 24.92 -34.06 55.49
#